data_AF-A0A932D732-F1
#
_entry.id   AF-A0A932D732-F1
#
_cell.length_a   1.000
_cell.length_b   1.000
_cell.length_c   1.000
_cell.angle_alpha   90.00
_cell.angle_beta   90.00
_cell.angle_gamma   90.00
#
_symmetry.space_group_name_H-M   'P 1'
#
loop_
_entity.id
_entity.type
_entity.pdbx_description
1 polymer ?
#
loop_
_entity_poly.entity_id
_entity_poly.type
_entity_poly.pdbx_seq_one_letter_code
_entity_poly.pdbx_strand_id
1 'polypeptide(L)'
;MHTELVKLLKVEGQVGDAARQVAKLLHAHFEKEEEFALPPLGLLPALASGKVTPEMNKALALTDKLKAELPAMLHEHEAVVGALKQLAAAAEETKHAEAARFAEQLNLHAQTEEQVLYPAAILVGEFVKLTRSR
;
A
#
# COMPACT_ATOMS: atom_id res chain seq x y z
N MET A 1 -11.00 -0.59 4.97
CA MET A 1 -10.12 -1.63 4.41
C MET A 1 -9.99 -2.83 5.36
N HIS A 2 -9.17 -2.82 6.41
CA HIS A 2 -8.97 -4.00 7.28
C HIS A 2 -10.27 -4.57 7.90
N THR A 3 -11.15 -3.70 8.43
CA THR A 3 -12.42 -4.15 9.04
C THR A 3 -13.41 -4.74 8.03
N GLU A 4 -13.42 -4.25 6.79
CA GLU A 4 -14.28 -4.77 5.71
C GLU A 4 -13.79 -6.13 5.24
N LEU A 5 -12.47 -6.28 5.06
CA LEU A 5 -11.86 -7.56 4.72
C LEU A 5 -12.21 -8.62 5.77
N VAL A 6 -12.08 -8.30 7.07
CA VAL A 6 -12.43 -9.21 8.18
C VAL A 6 -13.89 -9.67 8.13
N LYS A 7 -14.82 -8.85 7.64
CA LYS A 7 -16.22 -9.28 7.44
C LYS A 7 -16.31 -10.26 6.28
N LEU A 8 -15.67 -9.95 5.15
CA LEU A 8 -15.69 -10.80 3.95
C LEU A 8 -15.04 -12.18 4.21
N LEU A 9 -14.05 -12.27 5.10
CA LEU A 9 -13.45 -13.54 5.51
C LEU A 9 -14.44 -14.51 6.17
N LYS A 10 -15.53 -14.00 6.74
CA LYS A 10 -16.58 -14.79 7.40
C LYS A 10 -17.69 -15.22 6.45
N VAL A 11 -17.69 -14.71 5.21
CA VAL A 11 -18.66 -15.11 4.19
C VAL A 11 -18.34 -16.54 3.76
N GLU A 12 -19.38 -17.34 3.56
CA GLU A 12 -19.25 -18.70 3.03
C GLU A 12 -19.26 -18.71 1.50
N GLY A 13 -18.73 -19.79 0.91
CA GLY A 13 -18.68 -19.95 -0.55
C GLY A 13 -17.65 -19.04 -1.24
N GLN A 14 -17.84 -18.84 -2.54
CA GLN A 14 -16.85 -18.26 -3.45
C GLN A 14 -16.35 -16.87 -3.04
N VAL A 15 -17.22 -16.03 -2.48
CA VAL A 15 -16.84 -14.69 -2.00
C VAL A 15 -15.86 -14.79 -0.82
N GLY A 16 -16.13 -15.68 0.14
CA GLY A 16 -15.25 -15.90 1.28
C GLY A 16 -13.90 -16.51 0.88
N ASP A 17 -13.92 -17.46 -0.05
CA ASP A 17 -12.69 -18.08 -0.59
C ASP A 17 -11.80 -17.04 -1.28
N ALA A 18 -12.40 -16.21 -2.14
CA ALA A 18 -11.68 -15.12 -2.79
C ALA A 18 -11.15 -14.08 -1.78
N ALA A 19 -11.94 -13.74 -0.76
CA ALA A 19 -11.51 -12.81 0.30
C ALA A 19 -10.33 -13.36 1.12
N ARG A 20 -10.30 -14.66 1.42
CA ARG A 20 -9.17 -15.31 2.09
C ARG A 20 -7.89 -15.25 1.24
N GLN A 21 -8.01 -15.44 -0.07
CA GLN A 21 -6.88 -15.30 -0.97
C GLN A 21 -6.33 -13.87 -1.01
N VAL A 22 -7.22 -12.88 -1.07
CA VAL A 22 -6.85 -11.45 -0.96
C VAL A 22 -6.12 -11.16 0.35
N ALA A 23 -6.64 -11.63 1.50
CA ALA A 23 -6.04 -11.40 2.80
C ALA A 23 -4.64 -12.01 2.95
N LYS A 24 -4.43 -13.21 2.40
CA LYS A 24 -3.12 -13.88 2.44
C LYS A 24 -2.04 -13.05 1.72
N LEU A 25 -2.39 -12.43 0.59
CA LEU A 25 -1.46 -11.62 -0.19
C LEU A 25 -1.23 -10.25 0.47
N LEU A 26 -2.28 -9.62 0.96
CA LEU A 26 -2.20 -8.29 1.58
C LEU A 26 -1.38 -8.25 2.86
N HIS A 27 -1.47 -9.27 3.71
CA HIS A 27 -0.84 -9.20 5.03
C HIS A 27 0.68 -8.99 4.94
N ALA A 28 1.36 -9.81 4.15
CA ALA A 28 2.81 -9.69 3.95
C ALA A 28 3.18 -8.37 3.24
N HIS A 29 2.31 -7.86 2.38
CA HIS A 29 2.52 -6.59 1.71
C HIS A 29 2.46 -5.41 2.68
N PHE A 30 1.42 -5.36 3.53
CA PHE A 30 1.24 -4.30 4.53
C PHE A 30 2.38 -4.23 5.55
N GLU A 31 2.95 -5.37 5.95
CA GLU A 31 4.12 -5.37 6.83
C GLU A 31 5.29 -4.57 6.23
N LYS A 32 5.53 -4.68 4.92
CA LYS A 32 6.57 -3.93 4.22
C LYS A 32 6.25 -2.44 4.15
N GLU A 33 4.99 -2.12 3.89
CA GLU A 33 4.54 -0.73 3.85
C GLU A 33 4.73 -0.02 5.19
N GLU A 34 4.33 -0.68 6.28
CA GLU A 34 4.49 -0.19 7.64
C GLU A 34 5.96 -0.14 8.06
N GLU A 35 6.78 -1.11 7.62
CA GLU A 35 8.20 -1.17 7.96
C GLU A 35 8.99 -0.02 7.30
N PHE A 36 8.77 0.26 6.02
CA PHE A 36 9.64 1.19 5.29
C PHE A 36 8.98 2.10 4.24
N ALA A 37 7.83 1.76 3.67
CA ALA A 37 7.26 2.57 2.57
C ALA A 37 6.55 3.83 3.07
N LEU A 38 5.70 3.70 4.09
CA LEU A 38 4.85 4.78 4.61
C LEU A 38 5.52 5.66 5.67
N PRO A 39 6.38 5.16 6.58
CA PRO A 39 6.98 5.99 7.63
C PRO A 39 7.65 7.29 7.15
N PRO A 40 8.39 7.31 6.01
CA PRO A 40 8.99 8.55 5.50
C PRO A 40 7.99 9.67 5.22
N LEU A 41 6.75 9.34 4.86
CA LEU A 41 5.70 10.32 4.55
C LEU A 41 5.34 11.20 5.76
N GLY A 42 5.59 10.71 6.99
CA GLY A 42 5.41 11.49 8.21
C GLY A 42 6.28 12.76 8.27
N LEU A 43 7.33 12.86 7.46
CA LEU A 43 8.18 14.04 7.36
C LEU A 43 7.59 15.15 6.47
N LEU A 44 6.62 14.84 5.62
CA LEU A 44 6.08 15.79 4.63
C LEU A 44 5.64 17.14 5.22
N PRO A 45 4.91 17.23 6.36
CA PRO A 45 4.51 18.52 6.91
C PRO A 45 5.69 19.39 7.34
N ALA A 46 6.73 18.79 7.93
CA ALA A 46 7.93 19.52 8.35
C ALA A 46 8.73 20.00 7.14
N LEU A 47 8.95 19.13 6.15
CA LEU A 47 9.65 19.45 4.92
C LEU A 47 8.93 20.54 4.11
N ALA A 48 7.60 20.47 4.02
CA ALA A 48 6.78 21.49 3.37
C ALA A 48 6.89 22.87 4.06
N SER A 49 7.17 22.90 5.36
CA SER A 49 7.44 24.14 6.11
C SER A 49 8.89 24.61 6.05
N GLY A 50 9.74 23.95 5.25
CA GLY A 50 11.17 24.26 5.15
C GLY A 50 12.02 23.81 6.34
N LYS A 51 11.46 23.00 7.24
CA LYS A 51 12.18 22.47 8.41
C LYS A 51 12.87 21.17 8.04
N VAL A 52 14.19 21.16 8.13
CA VAL A 52 15.01 19.96 7.99
C VAL A 52 15.85 19.81 9.25
N THR A 53 15.77 18.64 9.89
CA THR A 53 16.56 18.34 11.09
C THR A 53 17.47 17.14 10.86
N PRO A 54 18.61 17.02 11.58
CA PRO A 54 19.52 15.89 11.42
C PRO A 54 18.88 14.52 11.67
N GLU A 55 17.84 14.44 12.49
CA GLU A 55 17.11 13.20 12.81
C GLU A 55 16.38 12.63 11.59
N MET A 56 16.04 13.48 10.62
CA MET A 56 15.41 13.07 9.35
C MET A 56 16.31 12.15 8.51
N ASN A 57 17.61 12.10 8.80
CA ASN A 57 18.53 11.16 8.15
C ASN A 57 18.13 9.70 8.35
N LYS A 58 17.38 9.38 9.41
CA LYS A 58 16.84 8.04 9.65
C LYS A 58 15.90 7.59 8.52
N ALA A 59 15.21 8.52 7.87
CA ALA A 59 14.34 8.20 6.74
C ALA A 59 15.11 7.77 5.50
N LEU A 60 16.39 8.13 5.35
CA LEU A 60 17.18 7.80 4.16
C LEU A 60 17.30 6.29 3.95
N ALA A 61 17.59 5.55 5.02
CA ALA A 61 17.67 4.09 4.97
C ALA A 61 16.34 3.46 4.54
N LEU A 62 15.21 3.99 5.02
CA LEU A 62 13.87 3.52 4.65
C LEU A 62 13.55 3.84 3.19
N THR A 63 13.85 5.06 2.73
CA THR A 63 13.58 5.47 1.35
C THR A 63 14.51 4.78 0.34
N ASP A 64 15.75 4.48 0.72
CA ASP A 64 16.67 3.70 -0.13
C ASP A 64 16.22 2.23 -0.20
N LYS A 65 15.76 1.66 0.92
CA LYS A 65 15.11 0.33 0.93
C LYS A 65 13.86 0.32 0.06
N LEU A 66 12.98 1.32 0.18
CA LEU A 66 11.79 1.45 -0.66
C LEU A 66 12.17 1.47 -2.14
N LYS A 67 13.16 2.27 -2.56
CA LYS A 67 13.60 2.31 -3.96
C LYS A 67 14.08 0.96 -4.47
N ALA A 68 14.85 0.24 -3.64
CA ALA A 68 15.40 -1.06 -4.02
C ALA A 68 14.30 -2.15 -4.11
N GLU A 69 13.34 -2.12 -3.18
CA GLU A 69 12.24 -3.08 -3.09
C GLU A 69 11.04 -2.73 -3.99
N LEU A 70 10.96 -1.49 -4.53
CA LEU A 70 9.81 -1.01 -5.30
C LEU A 70 9.40 -1.97 -6.43
N PRO A 71 10.29 -2.53 -7.26
CA PRO A 71 9.89 -3.49 -8.28
C PRO A 71 9.19 -4.73 -7.71
N ALA A 72 9.64 -5.23 -6.56
CA ALA A 72 9.01 -6.37 -5.89
C ALA A 72 7.65 -5.99 -5.29
N MET A 73 7.54 -4.81 -4.66
CA MET A 73 6.27 -4.29 -4.15
C MET A 73 5.22 -4.12 -5.26
N LEU A 74 5.62 -3.61 -6.43
CA LEU A 74 4.72 -3.50 -7.58
C LEU A 74 4.27 -4.87 -8.10
N HIS A 75 5.15 -5.87 -8.09
CA HIS A 75 4.77 -7.23 -8.47
C HIS A 75 3.79 -7.86 -7.45
N GLU A 76 3.95 -7.56 -6.16
CA GLU A 76 2.99 -7.96 -5.13
C GLU A 76 1.62 -7.30 -5.36
N HIS A 77 1.59 -6.01 -5.72
CA HIS A 77 0.36 -5.33 -6.13
C HIS A 77 -0.32 -5.99 -7.32
N GLU A 78 0.43 -6.39 -8.36
CA GLU A 78 -0.15 -7.13 -9.49
C GLU A 78 -0.87 -8.41 -9.04
N ALA A 79 -0.28 -9.14 -8.10
CA ALA A 79 -0.89 -10.35 -7.52
C ALA A 79 -2.14 -10.03 -6.69
N VAL A 80 -2.09 -8.98 -5.86
CA VAL A 80 -3.25 -8.50 -5.08
C VAL A 80 -4.38 -8.06 -6.01
N VAL A 81 -4.10 -7.25 -7.02
CA VAL A 81 -5.08 -6.81 -8.03
C VAL A 81 -5.67 -8.00 -8.77
N GLY A 82 -4.87 -9.01 -9.09
CA GLY A 82 -5.35 -10.28 -9.65
C GLY A 82 -6.37 -10.97 -8.75
N ALA A 83 -6.08 -11.07 -7.45
CA ALA A 83 -7.00 -11.65 -6.46
C ALA A 83 -8.27 -10.78 -6.26
N LEU A 84 -8.15 -9.45 -6.31
CA LEU A 84 -9.29 -8.55 -6.22
C LEU A 84 -10.24 -8.66 -7.42
N LYS A 85 -9.71 -8.90 -8.62
CA LYS A 85 -10.53 -9.20 -9.80
C LYS A 85 -11.34 -10.50 -9.61
N GLN A 86 -10.74 -11.51 -9.00
CA GLN A 86 -11.45 -12.77 -8.68
C GLN A 86 -12.54 -12.54 -7.62
N LEU A 87 -12.25 -11.74 -6.58
CA LEU A 87 -13.24 -11.36 -5.57
C LEU A 87 -14.40 -10.56 -6.19
N ALA A 88 -14.11 -9.62 -7.08
CA ALA A 88 -15.14 -8.85 -7.79
C ALA A 88 -16.02 -9.76 -8.66
N ALA A 89 -15.44 -10.69 -9.41
CA ALA A 89 -16.20 -11.65 -10.22
C ALA A 89 -17.11 -12.54 -9.35
N ALA A 90 -16.59 -13.09 -8.25
CA ALA A 90 -17.39 -13.88 -7.30
C ALA A 90 -18.51 -13.04 -6.66
N ALA A 91 -18.24 -11.77 -6.36
CA ALA A 91 -19.23 -10.84 -5.84
C ALA A 91 -20.33 -10.53 -6.85
N GLU A 92 -20.00 -10.38 -8.13
CA GLU A 92 -20.98 -10.16 -9.20
C GLU A 92 -21.87 -11.39 -9.41
N GLU A 93 -21.29 -12.58 -9.49
CA GLU A 93 -22.03 -13.85 -9.67
C GLU A 93 -23.02 -14.09 -8.52
N THR A 94 -22.60 -13.79 -7.30
CA THR A 94 -23.40 -13.98 -6.08
C THR A 94 -24.24 -12.76 -5.69
N LYS A 95 -24.19 -11.67 -6.46
CA LYS A 95 -24.84 -10.37 -6.18
C LYS A 95 -24.46 -9.77 -4.81
N HIS A 96 -23.23 -10.01 -4.36
CA HIS A 96 -22.70 -9.54 -3.08
C HIS A 96 -22.09 -8.13 -3.19
N ALA A 97 -22.93 -7.09 -3.22
CA ALA A 97 -22.51 -5.70 -3.46
C ALA A 97 -21.38 -5.18 -2.55
N GLU A 98 -21.33 -5.58 -1.27
CA GLU A 98 -20.27 -5.15 -0.33
C GLU A 98 -18.89 -5.67 -0.76
N ALA A 99 -18.82 -6.88 -1.33
CA ALA A 99 -17.56 -7.48 -1.75
C ALA A 99 -17.03 -6.85 -3.05
N ALA A 100 -17.94 -6.55 -4.00
CA ALA A 100 -17.60 -5.83 -5.22
C ALA A 100 -17.04 -4.42 -4.90
N ARG A 101 -17.73 -3.68 -4.02
CA ARG A 101 -17.28 -2.36 -3.57
C ARG A 101 -15.93 -2.42 -2.86
N PHE A 102 -15.73 -3.40 -1.98
CA PHE A 102 -14.46 -3.58 -1.29
C PHE A 102 -13.31 -3.83 -2.29
N ALA A 103 -13.54 -4.69 -3.29
CA ALA A 103 -12.54 -4.98 -4.31
C ALA A 103 -12.15 -3.72 -5.11
N GLU A 104 -13.13 -2.91 -5.51
CA GLU A 104 -12.90 -1.63 -6.20
C GLU A 104 -12.12 -0.65 -5.34
N GLN A 105 -12.53 -0.46 -4.08
CA GLN A 105 -11.86 0.46 -3.15
C GLN A 105 -10.40 0.06 -2.90
N LEU A 106 -10.12 -1.23 -2.75
CA LEU A 106 -8.77 -1.69 -2.50
C LEU A 106 -7.88 -1.59 -3.76
N ASN A 107 -8.46 -1.75 -4.95
CA ASN A 107 -7.75 -1.50 -6.20
C ASN A 107 -7.38 -0.01 -6.37
N LEU A 108 -8.26 0.91 -5.98
CA LEU A 108 -7.96 2.35 -5.95
C LEU A 108 -6.89 2.72 -4.90
N HIS A 109 -6.87 2.01 -3.78
CA HIS A 109 -5.85 2.16 -2.75
C HIS A 109 -4.46 1.83 -3.28
N ALA A 110 -4.30 0.66 -3.92
CA ALA A 110 -3.05 0.26 -4.57
C ALA A 110 -2.57 1.28 -5.61
N GLN A 111 -3.48 1.81 -6.43
CA GLN A 111 -3.13 2.87 -7.38
C GLN A 111 -2.65 4.16 -6.71
N THR A 112 -3.25 4.54 -5.58
CA THR A 112 -2.84 5.71 -4.81
C THR A 112 -1.44 5.52 -4.24
N GLU A 113 -1.12 4.33 -3.78
CA GLU A 113 0.22 3.97 -3.30
C GLU A 113 1.26 4.09 -4.42
N GLU A 114 1.01 3.44 -5.56
CA GLU A 114 1.93 3.43 -6.69
C GLU A 114 2.18 4.81 -7.30
N GLN A 115 1.12 5.60 -7.46
CA GLN A 115 1.18 6.86 -8.19
C GLN A 115 1.52 8.05 -7.30
N VAL A 116 1.24 7.96 -6.00
CA VAL A 116 1.37 9.09 -5.08
C VAL A 116 2.26 8.74 -3.90
N LEU A 117 1.92 7.71 -3.12
CA LEU A 117 2.57 7.51 -1.82
C LEU A 117 4.01 7.03 -1.94
N TYR A 118 4.30 5.99 -2.73
CA TYR A 118 5.67 5.51 -2.90
C TYR A 118 6.57 6.55 -3.58
N PRO A 119 6.14 7.23 -4.66
CA PRO A 119 6.92 8.33 -5.22
C PRO A 119 7.15 9.47 -4.23
N ALA A 120 6.15 9.85 -3.43
CA ALA A 120 6.30 10.89 -2.42
C ALA A 120 7.29 10.48 -1.32
N ALA A 121 7.23 9.23 -0.84
CA ALA A 121 8.17 8.70 0.15
C ALA A 121 9.60 8.70 -0.40
N ILE A 122 9.77 8.30 -1.66
CA ILE A 122 11.05 8.39 -2.37
C ILE A 122 11.55 9.85 -2.44
N LEU A 123 10.67 10.79 -2.80
CA LEU A 123 11.02 12.21 -2.91
C LEU A 123 11.39 12.84 -1.56
N VAL A 124 10.80 12.38 -0.44
CA VAL A 124 11.23 12.77 0.91
C VAL A 124 12.72 12.48 1.10
N GLY A 125 13.17 11.27 0.76
CA GLY A 125 14.58 10.87 0.88
C GLY A 125 15.50 11.71 0.00
N GLU A 126 15.10 11.93 -1.26
CA GLU A 126 15.87 12.75 -2.19
C GLU A 126 15.96 14.22 -1.77
N PHE A 127 14.87 14.77 -1.24
CA PHE A 127 14.86 16.14 -0.73
C PHE A 127 15.78 16.29 0.49
N VAL A 128 15.72 15.35 1.44
CA VAL A 128 16.64 15.34 2.59
C VAL A 128 18.09 15.28 2.12
N LYS A 129 18.44 14.41 1.17
CA LYS A 129 19.80 14.36 0.58
C LYS A 129 20.21 15.70 -0.04
N LEU A 130 19.34 16.33 -0.81
CA LEU A 130 19.63 17.61 -1.48
C LEU A 130 19.89 18.73 -0.47
N THR A 131 19.08 18.80 0.60
CA THR A 131 19.22 19.84 1.63
C THR A 131 20.47 19.67 2.50
N ARG A 132 21.05 18.47 2.57
CA ARG A 132 22.33 18.21 3.24
C ARG A 132 23.56 18.67 2.46
N SER A 133 23.44 18.74 1.13
CA SER A 133 24.54 19.12 0.23
C SER A 133 24.64 20.64 0.03
N ARG A 134 23.80 21.40 0.73
CA ARG A 134 23.82 22.87 0.77
C ARG A 134 24.42 23.32 2.09
#